data_AF-A0A8S2RH79-F1
#
_entry.id   AF-A0A8S2RH79-F1
#
_cell.length_a   1.000
_cell.length_b   1.000
_cell.length_c   1.000
_cell.angle_alpha   90.00
_cell.angle_beta   90.00
_cell.angle_gamma   90.00
#
_symmetry.space_group_name_H-M   'P 1'
#
loop_
_entity.id
_entity.type
_entity.pdbx_description
1 polymer ?
#
loop_
_entity_poly.entity_id
_entity_poly.type
_entity_poly.pdbx_seq_one_letter_code
_entity_poly.pdbx_strand_id
1 'polypeptide(L)'
;MQPVMYSVREALENRPYWKRVGDRISYYKNTYGKKKKICYTLTMLIKFQYENDVCYIAYHYPYTYTTLMTNLVNWSNTFDRSKVYFRQQTLCKTLSGNDCPILTITNLYNATNNGNDKQQQIPIHERSYVILTSRVHPGESNASWIMKGITDYLLSDEVTARQLRDRFVFKLFPKLFQGTPGFSHSNCMFTMRKTKEGCARIVMWDEFKIDLSYTMETTYNGFDQGIYKGLQIQTSTLQLIGRDFCTVLWKLSEQEMKPFDVTPIDDLFFLSECFIQDTSTPPTKSK
;
A
#
# COMPACT_ATOMS: atom_id res chain seq x y z
N MET A 1 5.72 17.81 -9.23
CA MET A 1 4.55 17.28 -8.51
C MET A 1 3.50 18.35 -8.42
N GLN A 2 2.34 18.12 -9.02
CA GLN A 2 1.20 19.02 -8.87
C GLN A 2 0.44 18.69 -7.58
N PRO A 3 0.18 19.67 -6.70
CA PRO A 3 -0.75 19.46 -5.59
C PRO A 3 -2.16 19.14 -6.12
N VAL A 4 -3.03 18.73 -5.21
CA VAL A 4 -4.45 18.59 -5.50
C VAL A 4 -5.26 19.63 -4.75
N MET A 5 -6.37 20.06 -5.34
CA MET A 5 -7.31 21.00 -4.75
C MET A 5 -8.73 20.44 -4.78
N TYR A 6 -9.48 20.73 -3.73
CA TYR A 6 -10.90 20.47 -3.61
C TYR A 6 -11.64 21.80 -3.46
N SER A 7 -12.59 22.06 -4.35
CA SER A 7 -13.47 23.23 -4.31
C SER A 7 -14.79 22.84 -3.66
N VAL A 8 -15.19 23.55 -2.60
CA VAL A 8 -16.50 23.34 -1.97
C VAL A 8 -17.62 23.73 -2.94
N ARG A 9 -17.41 24.79 -3.74
CA ARG A 9 -18.37 25.18 -4.77
C ARG A 9 -18.59 24.08 -5.82
N GLU A 10 -17.52 23.50 -6.37
CA GLU A 10 -17.66 22.39 -7.34
C GLU A 10 -18.33 21.17 -6.71
N ALA A 11 -18.07 20.90 -5.44
CA ALA A 11 -18.71 19.81 -4.71
C ALA A 11 -20.23 19.99 -4.61
N LEU A 12 -20.71 21.22 -4.33
CA LEU A 12 -22.13 21.55 -4.31
C LEU A 12 -22.79 21.41 -5.70
N GLU A 13 -22.01 21.56 -6.76
CA GLU A 13 -22.43 21.35 -8.15
C GLU A 13 -22.22 19.90 -8.62
N ASN A 14 -22.30 18.93 -7.71
CA ASN A 14 -22.15 17.49 -7.96
C ASN A 14 -20.79 17.05 -8.53
N ARG A 15 -19.72 17.81 -8.27
CA ARG A 15 -18.33 17.44 -8.61
C ARG A 15 -17.43 17.37 -7.38
N PRO A 16 -17.72 16.50 -6.38
CA PRO A 16 -16.99 16.44 -5.11
C PRO A 16 -15.68 15.63 -5.24
N TYR A 17 -14.77 16.05 -6.11
CA TYR A 17 -13.49 15.37 -6.31
C TYR A 17 -12.29 16.30 -6.24
N TRP A 18 -11.16 15.72 -5.83
CA TRP A 18 -9.87 16.37 -5.85
C TRP A 18 -9.33 16.43 -7.27
N LYS A 19 -8.87 17.60 -7.70
CA LYS A 19 -8.23 17.80 -9.01
C LYS A 19 -6.80 18.27 -8.86
N ARG A 20 -5.89 17.81 -9.74
CA ARG A 20 -4.53 18.34 -9.78
C ARG A 20 -4.58 19.80 -10.24
N VAL A 21 -3.86 20.65 -9.51
CA VAL A 21 -3.74 22.09 -9.81
C VAL A 21 -2.30 22.53 -9.66
N GLY A 22 -2.02 23.74 -10.09
CA GLY A 22 -0.70 24.34 -9.96
C GLY A 22 0.06 24.33 -11.27
N ASP A 23 0.51 25.51 -11.66
CA ASP A 23 1.40 25.77 -12.78
C ASP A 23 2.75 26.29 -12.26
N ARG A 24 3.74 26.37 -13.15
CA ARG A 24 5.09 26.93 -12.85
C ARG A 24 5.70 26.31 -11.59
N ILE A 25 5.60 24.99 -11.48
CA ILE A 25 6.08 24.26 -10.31
C ILE A 25 7.60 24.11 -10.40
N SER A 26 8.30 24.59 -9.37
CA SER A 26 9.75 24.45 -9.28
C SER A 26 10.17 24.02 -7.88
N TYR A 27 11.06 23.04 -7.80
CA TYR A 27 11.67 22.57 -6.57
C TYR A 27 13.17 22.80 -6.67
N TYR A 28 13.71 23.64 -5.78
CA TYR A 28 15.12 24.03 -5.85
C TYR A 28 15.72 24.17 -4.45
N LYS A 29 17.03 23.94 -4.40
CA LYS A 29 17.85 24.16 -3.21
C LYS A 29 18.07 25.66 -3.03
N ASN A 30 17.95 26.14 -1.80
CA ASN A 30 18.33 27.49 -1.42
C ASN A 30 19.01 27.53 -0.05
N THR A 31 19.51 28.70 0.32
CA THR A 31 20.13 28.94 1.62
C THR A 31 19.30 29.98 2.35
N TYR A 32 18.31 29.54 3.11
CA TYR A 32 17.46 30.43 3.91
C TYR A 32 17.98 30.47 5.36
N GLY A 33 18.19 31.68 5.89
CA GLY A 33 18.61 31.92 7.28
C GLY A 33 20.10 32.18 7.50
N LYS A 34 20.42 32.90 8.59
CA LYS A 34 21.76 33.42 8.95
C LYS A 34 22.87 32.35 9.12
N LYS A 35 22.54 31.05 9.13
CA LYS A 35 23.45 29.93 9.46
C LYS A 35 23.79 28.99 8.28
N LYS A 36 23.68 29.43 7.02
CA LYS A 36 24.05 28.63 5.82
C LYS A 36 23.49 27.18 5.82
N LYS A 37 22.33 26.93 6.44
CA LYS A 37 21.70 25.61 6.36
C LYS A 37 21.11 25.44 4.96
N ILE A 38 21.33 24.27 4.36
CA ILE A 38 20.70 23.90 3.10
C ILE A 38 19.20 23.76 3.35
N CYS A 39 18.41 24.56 2.66
CA CYS A 39 16.96 24.46 2.63
C CYS A 39 16.52 24.08 1.20
N TYR A 40 15.31 23.55 1.10
CA TYR A 40 14.68 23.29 -0.18
C TYR A 40 13.37 24.07 -0.24
N THR A 41 13.04 24.58 -1.42
CA THR A 41 11.82 25.36 -1.62
C THR A 41 11.05 24.82 -2.80
N LEU A 42 9.76 24.60 -2.57
CA LEU A 42 8.76 24.29 -3.57
C LEU A 42 7.98 25.58 -3.87
N THR A 43 8.02 26.01 -5.12
CA THR A 43 7.20 27.11 -5.64
C THR A 43 6.15 26.55 -6.58
N MET A 44 4.96 27.12 -6.54
CA MET A 44 3.84 26.76 -7.41
C MET A 44 2.89 27.94 -7.53
N LEU A 45 2.22 28.06 -8.67
CA LEU A 45 1.18 29.06 -8.91
C LEU A 45 -0.18 28.37 -9.00
N ILE A 46 -1.09 28.65 -8.08
CA ILE A 46 -2.46 28.12 -8.10
C ILE A 46 -3.41 29.25 -8.50
N LYS A 47 -4.32 28.96 -9.45
CA LYS A 47 -5.40 29.84 -9.85
C LYS A 47 -6.72 29.32 -9.26
N PHE A 48 -7.38 30.15 -8.46
CA PHE A 48 -8.72 29.86 -7.93
C PHE A 48 -9.77 30.29 -8.95
N GLN A 49 -10.69 29.37 -9.28
CA GLN A 49 -11.62 29.55 -10.41
C GLN A 49 -12.86 30.37 -10.05
N TYR A 50 -13.22 30.41 -8.76
CA TYR A 50 -14.47 31.01 -8.30
C TYR A 50 -14.21 32.00 -7.18
N GLU A 51 -14.92 33.13 -7.23
CA GLU A 51 -14.94 34.11 -6.16
C GLU A 51 -15.67 33.54 -4.93
N ASN A 52 -15.17 33.86 -3.73
CA ASN A 52 -15.71 33.43 -2.43
C ASN A 52 -15.83 31.90 -2.24
N ASP A 53 -15.02 31.10 -2.95
CA ASP A 53 -14.97 29.66 -2.78
C ASP A 53 -14.03 29.24 -1.64
N VAL A 54 -14.38 28.17 -0.94
CA VAL A 54 -13.53 27.51 0.04
C VAL A 54 -12.78 26.41 -0.67
N CYS A 55 -11.47 26.62 -0.87
CA CYS A 55 -10.59 25.65 -1.50
C CYS A 55 -9.68 24.98 -0.48
N TYR A 56 -9.68 23.64 -0.45
CA TYR A 56 -8.68 22.87 0.29
C TYR A 56 -7.57 22.45 -0.65
N ILE A 57 -6.31 22.55 -0.20
CA ILE A 57 -5.14 22.11 -0.97
C ILE A 57 -4.45 21.00 -0.19
N ALA A 58 -4.04 19.94 -0.89
CA ALA A 58 -3.28 18.85 -0.31
C ALA A 58 -2.09 18.48 -1.20
N TYR A 59 -1.06 17.95 -0.55
CA TYR A 59 0.14 17.45 -1.22
C TYR A 59 -0.17 16.31 -2.20
N HIS A 60 -1.07 15.41 -1.81
CA HIS A 60 -1.56 14.31 -2.63
C HIS A 60 -3.03 14.00 -2.30
N TYR A 61 -3.69 13.15 -3.09
CA TYR A 61 -5.07 12.73 -2.88
C TYR A 61 -5.29 12.21 -1.45
N PRO A 62 -6.07 12.92 -0.63
CA PRO A 62 -6.33 12.47 0.72
C PRO A 62 -7.14 11.17 0.71
N TYR A 63 -6.87 10.31 1.68
CA TYR A 63 -7.72 9.17 2.00
C TYR A 63 -8.15 9.36 3.45
N THR A 64 -9.39 9.82 3.66
CA THR A 64 -9.87 10.23 4.97
C THR A 64 -10.26 9.02 5.83
N TYR A 65 -10.38 9.22 7.14
CA TYR A 65 -10.92 8.16 8.01
C TYR A 65 -12.37 7.82 7.65
N THR A 66 -13.20 8.82 7.32
CA THR A 66 -14.56 8.60 6.85
C THR A 66 -14.57 7.75 5.57
N THR A 67 -13.69 8.04 4.60
CA THR A 67 -13.52 7.21 3.40
C THR A 67 -13.18 5.76 3.76
N LEU A 68 -12.29 5.53 4.73
CA LEU A 68 -12.00 4.18 5.22
C LEU A 68 -13.25 3.50 5.78
N MET A 69 -13.98 4.18 6.67
CA MET A 69 -15.18 3.62 7.30
C MET A 69 -16.27 3.31 6.27
N THR A 70 -16.49 4.19 5.30
CA THR A 70 -17.42 3.94 4.18
C THR A 70 -16.99 2.73 3.37
N ASN A 71 -15.69 2.58 3.06
CA ASN A 71 -15.20 1.42 2.32
C ASN A 71 -15.37 0.12 3.12
N LEU A 72 -15.13 0.12 4.44
CA LEU A 72 -15.39 -1.05 5.29
C LEU A 72 -16.86 -1.51 5.22
N VAL A 73 -17.79 -0.56 5.29
CA VAL A 73 -19.23 -0.83 5.16
C VAL A 73 -19.55 -1.37 3.76
N ASN A 74 -19.03 -0.74 2.71
CA ASN A 74 -19.26 -1.18 1.34
C ASN A 74 -18.72 -2.60 1.12
N TRP A 75 -17.48 -2.86 1.53
CA TRP A 75 -16.84 -4.17 1.40
C TRP A 75 -17.62 -5.28 2.08
N SER A 76 -18.24 -5.02 3.23
CA SER A 76 -19.09 -6.01 3.90
C SER A 76 -20.33 -6.44 3.10
N ASN A 77 -20.66 -5.74 2.01
CA ASN A 77 -21.87 -5.89 1.20
C ASN A 77 -21.62 -6.14 -0.30
N THR A 78 -20.37 -6.21 -0.76
CA THR A 78 -20.04 -6.28 -2.21
C THR A 78 -19.75 -7.68 -2.75
N PHE A 79 -19.92 -8.73 -1.95
CA PHE A 79 -19.54 -10.11 -2.32
C PHE A 79 -20.64 -11.12 -2.00
N ASP A 80 -20.59 -12.28 -2.66
CA ASP A 80 -21.46 -13.42 -2.36
C ASP A 80 -21.05 -14.11 -1.04
N ARG A 81 -21.88 -13.93 0.00
CA ARG A 81 -21.65 -14.46 1.35
C ARG A 81 -21.66 -15.99 1.42
N SER A 82 -22.18 -16.67 0.40
CA SER A 82 -22.11 -18.13 0.32
C SER A 82 -20.77 -18.66 -0.20
N LYS A 83 -19.96 -17.79 -0.83
CA LYS A 83 -18.67 -18.15 -1.43
C LYS A 83 -17.49 -17.55 -0.69
N VAL A 84 -17.61 -16.30 -0.23
CA VAL A 84 -16.48 -15.56 0.34
C VAL A 84 -16.65 -15.43 1.84
N TYR A 85 -15.65 -15.91 2.58
CA TYR A 85 -15.48 -15.60 3.98
C TYR A 85 -14.85 -14.22 4.12
N PHE A 86 -15.61 -13.29 4.68
CA PHE A 86 -15.15 -11.95 5.03
C PHE A 86 -15.41 -11.71 6.50
N ARG A 87 -14.37 -11.34 7.25
CA ARG A 87 -14.51 -10.94 8.65
C ARG A 87 -13.78 -9.64 8.90
N GLN A 88 -14.54 -8.64 9.33
CA GLN A 88 -14.02 -7.40 9.89
C GLN A 88 -13.95 -7.53 11.42
N GLN A 89 -12.79 -7.23 12.00
CA GLN A 89 -12.61 -7.16 13.45
C GLN A 89 -11.89 -5.86 13.82
N THR A 90 -12.02 -5.46 15.08
CA THR A 90 -11.18 -4.42 15.67
C THR A 90 -10.01 -5.10 16.36
N LEU A 91 -8.80 -4.85 15.87
CA LEU A 91 -7.57 -5.39 16.47
C LEU A 91 -7.28 -4.75 17.82
N CYS A 92 -7.31 -3.41 17.83
CA CYS A 92 -7.04 -2.57 18.99
C CYS A 92 -7.61 -1.17 18.74
N LYS A 93 -7.40 -0.25 19.70
CA LYS A 93 -7.66 1.18 19.53
C LYS A 93 -6.34 1.94 19.36
N THR A 94 -6.34 3.01 18.57
CA THR A 94 -5.21 3.94 18.51
C THR A 94 -5.10 4.75 19.79
N LEU A 95 -3.99 5.47 19.97
CA LEU A 95 -3.80 6.42 21.10
C LEU A 95 -4.91 7.48 21.18
N SER A 96 -5.56 7.79 20.06
CA SER A 96 -6.68 8.73 19.99
C SER A 96 -8.04 8.05 20.10
N GLY A 97 -8.10 6.77 20.47
CA GLY A 97 -9.34 6.02 20.69
C GLY A 97 -10.03 5.48 19.43
N ASN A 98 -9.44 5.67 18.24
CA ASN A 98 -10.02 5.19 16.99
C ASN A 98 -9.80 3.68 16.83
N ASP A 99 -10.76 2.97 16.26
CA ASP A 99 -10.61 1.54 15.99
C ASP A 99 -9.59 1.27 14.89
N CYS A 100 -8.74 0.26 15.12
CA CYS A 100 -7.81 -0.30 14.14
C CYS A 100 -8.44 -1.55 13.50
N PRO A 101 -9.04 -1.43 12.31
CA PRO A 101 -9.70 -2.57 11.66
C PRO A 101 -8.68 -3.57 11.11
N ILE A 102 -9.01 -4.85 11.21
CA ILE A 102 -8.37 -5.95 10.49
C ILE A 102 -9.43 -6.68 9.66
N LEU A 103 -9.12 -6.93 8.39
CA LEU A 103 -9.98 -7.68 7.48
C LEU A 103 -9.38 -9.07 7.23
N THR A 104 -10.23 -10.08 7.30
CA THR A 104 -9.89 -11.45 6.89
C THR A 104 -10.70 -11.79 5.64
N ILE A 105 -10.03 -12.16 4.56
CA ILE A 105 -10.67 -12.49 3.28
C ILE A 105 -10.12 -13.83 2.77
N THR A 106 -11.01 -14.78 2.50
CA THR A 106 -10.69 -16.09 1.89
C THR A 106 -11.98 -16.70 1.33
N ASN A 107 -11.92 -17.77 0.53
CA ASN A 107 -13.14 -18.47 0.10
C ASN A 107 -13.62 -19.43 1.21
N LEU A 108 -14.92 -19.64 1.32
CA LEU A 108 -15.46 -20.71 2.15
C LEU A 108 -15.08 -22.07 1.56
N TYR A 109 -14.75 -23.04 2.42
CA TYR A 109 -14.46 -24.40 2.01
C TYR A 109 -15.77 -25.16 1.83
N ASN A 110 -16.08 -25.58 0.60
CA ASN A 110 -17.27 -26.37 0.31
C ASN A 110 -16.91 -27.85 0.21
N ALA A 111 -17.03 -28.57 1.33
CA ALA A 111 -16.75 -30.00 1.42
C ALA A 111 -17.67 -30.88 0.54
N THR A 112 -18.78 -30.34 0.04
CA THR A 112 -19.82 -31.09 -0.68
C THR A 112 -19.66 -31.11 -2.20
N ASN A 113 -18.61 -30.52 -2.76
CA ASN A 113 -18.31 -30.60 -4.19
C ASN A 113 -17.71 -31.98 -4.55
N ASN A 114 -18.54 -33.02 -4.49
CA ASN A 114 -18.30 -34.37 -5.03
C ASN A 114 -18.46 -34.39 -6.56
N GLY A 115 -18.01 -33.35 -7.26
CA GLY A 115 -18.06 -33.23 -8.72
C GLY A 115 -16.65 -33.38 -9.30
N ASN A 116 -16.54 -34.01 -10.47
CA ASN A 116 -15.32 -34.41 -11.17
C ASN A 116 -14.35 -33.26 -11.57
N ASP A 117 -14.53 -32.04 -11.07
CA ASP A 117 -13.62 -30.92 -11.28
C ASP A 117 -12.49 -30.97 -10.24
N LYS A 118 -11.33 -31.46 -10.69
CA LYS A 118 -10.07 -31.54 -9.92
C LYS A 118 -9.47 -30.17 -9.60
N GLN A 119 -10.22 -29.26 -8.98
CA GLN A 119 -9.66 -28.19 -8.16
C GLN A 119 -10.05 -28.48 -6.72
N GLN A 120 -9.30 -29.40 -6.10
CA GLN A 120 -9.35 -29.62 -4.66
C GLN A 120 -9.07 -28.27 -3.98
N GLN A 121 -10.11 -27.59 -3.51
CA GLN A 121 -9.94 -26.41 -2.67
C GLN A 121 -9.11 -26.81 -1.45
N ILE A 122 -8.04 -26.08 -1.18
CA ILE A 122 -7.22 -26.30 0.00
C ILE A 122 -8.09 -25.98 1.23
N PRO A 123 -8.20 -26.86 2.24
CA PRO A 123 -8.89 -26.56 3.49
C PRO A 123 -8.37 -25.25 4.10
N ILE A 124 -9.25 -24.43 4.67
CA ILE A 124 -8.87 -23.08 5.16
C ILE A 124 -7.67 -23.10 6.11
N HIS A 125 -7.54 -24.14 6.93
CA HIS A 125 -6.46 -24.28 7.92
C HIS A 125 -5.10 -24.66 7.29
N GLU A 126 -5.07 -25.13 6.05
CA GLU A 126 -3.86 -25.47 5.29
C GLU A 126 -3.44 -24.34 4.33
N ARG A 127 -4.27 -23.30 4.19
CA ARG A 127 -3.97 -22.15 3.33
C ARG A 127 -2.89 -21.28 3.93
N SER A 128 -1.94 -20.86 3.10
CA SER A 128 -0.91 -19.89 3.50
C SER A 128 -1.52 -18.52 3.81
N TYR A 129 -0.93 -17.81 4.75
CA TYR A 129 -1.37 -16.46 5.10
C TYR A 129 -0.65 -15.40 4.27
N VAL A 130 -1.40 -14.41 3.80
CA VAL A 130 -0.85 -13.19 3.19
C VAL A 130 -1.24 -12.01 4.07
N ILE A 131 -0.25 -11.40 4.71
CA ILE A 131 -0.44 -10.26 5.61
C ILE A 131 -0.06 -8.98 4.87
N LEU A 132 -1.00 -8.05 4.74
CA LEU A 132 -0.77 -6.76 4.09
C LEU A 132 -1.07 -5.63 5.06
N THR A 133 -0.08 -4.78 5.29
CA THR A 133 -0.23 -3.55 6.07
C THR A 133 -0.05 -2.34 5.17
N SER A 134 -0.71 -1.23 5.51
CA SER A 134 -0.59 0.00 4.73
C SER A 134 -0.58 1.24 5.60
N ARG A 135 0.09 2.28 5.08
CA ARG A 135 0.08 3.65 5.63
C ARG A 135 0.54 3.74 7.08
N VAL A 136 1.71 3.16 7.35
CA VAL A 136 2.42 3.34 8.64
C VAL A 136 2.81 4.81 8.83
N HIS A 137 3.25 5.47 7.76
CA HIS A 137 3.45 6.91 7.76
C HIS A 137 2.12 7.62 7.43
N PRO A 138 1.63 8.54 8.27
CA PRO A 138 0.30 9.12 8.12
C PRO A 138 0.14 9.97 6.84
N GLY A 139 1.24 10.55 6.37
CA GLY A 139 1.31 11.30 5.11
C GLY A 139 1.15 10.45 3.85
N GLU A 140 1.27 9.13 3.96
CA GLU A 140 1.25 8.18 2.83
C GLU A 140 -0.14 7.71 2.45
N SER A 141 -0.99 8.67 2.08
CA SER A 141 -2.36 8.39 1.66
C SER A 141 -2.46 7.53 0.40
N ASN A 142 -1.44 7.55 -0.47
CA ASN A 142 -1.33 6.69 -1.65
C ASN A 142 -1.39 5.19 -1.28
N ALA A 143 -0.77 4.77 -0.19
CA ALA A 143 -0.81 3.39 0.29
C ALA A 143 -2.23 2.92 0.63
N SER A 144 -3.09 3.81 1.18
CA SER A 144 -4.50 3.48 1.43
C SER A 144 -5.30 3.28 0.15
N TRP A 145 -5.01 4.04 -0.92
CA TRP A 145 -5.67 3.84 -2.22
C TRP A 145 -5.25 2.53 -2.88
N ILE A 146 -3.99 2.13 -2.75
CA ILE A 146 -3.50 0.82 -3.21
C ILE A 146 -4.18 -0.31 -2.44
N MET A 147 -4.21 -0.22 -1.11
CA MET A 147 -4.90 -1.19 -0.27
C MET A 147 -6.40 -1.29 -0.60
N LYS A 148 -7.03 -0.15 -0.94
CA LYS A 148 -8.41 -0.16 -1.43
C LYS A 148 -8.53 -1.01 -2.69
N GLY A 149 -7.65 -0.82 -3.67
CA GLY A 149 -7.64 -1.60 -4.91
C GLY A 149 -7.39 -3.10 -4.70
N ILE A 150 -6.48 -3.45 -3.80
CA ILE A 150 -6.24 -4.85 -3.37
C ILE A 150 -7.54 -5.44 -2.81
N THR A 151 -8.20 -4.73 -1.89
CA THR A 151 -9.40 -5.22 -1.21
C THR A 151 -10.58 -5.36 -2.18
N ASP A 152 -10.80 -4.37 -3.04
CA ASP A 152 -11.84 -4.42 -4.08
C ASP A 152 -11.63 -5.62 -5.01
N TYR A 153 -10.39 -5.84 -5.47
CA TYR A 153 -10.07 -6.96 -6.33
C TYR A 153 -10.26 -8.31 -5.63
N LEU A 154 -9.78 -8.44 -4.38
CA LEU A 154 -9.96 -9.64 -3.57
C LEU A 154 -11.43 -9.93 -3.22
N LEU A 155 -12.34 -8.96 -3.33
CA LEU A 155 -13.78 -9.17 -3.14
C LEU A 155 -14.54 -9.36 -4.45
N SER A 156 -13.89 -9.18 -5.59
CA SER A 156 -14.48 -9.35 -6.91
C SER A 156 -14.73 -10.82 -7.28
N ASP A 157 -15.57 -10.99 -8.31
CA ASP A 157 -15.82 -12.26 -8.98
C ASP A 157 -14.85 -12.55 -10.14
N GLU A 158 -13.68 -11.91 -10.17
CA GLU A 158 -12.64 -12.31 -11.13
C GLU A 158 -12.09 -13.71 -10.82
N VAL A 159 -11.76 -14.47 -11.87
CA VAL A 159 -11.30 -15.86 -11.75
C VAL A 159 -10.04 -15.95 -10.88
N THR A 160 -9.06 -15.12 -11.17
CA THR A 160 -7.80 -14.97 -10.44
C THR A 160 -8.01 -14.55 -8.98
N ALA A 161 -9.01 -13.70 -8.70
CA ALA A 161 -9.35 -13.31 -7.34
C ALA A 161 -9.94 -14.50 -6.55
N ARG A 162 -10.81 -15.31 -7.16
CA ARG A 162 -11.30 -16.57 -6.56
C ARG A 162 -10.16 -17.54 -6.28
N GLN A 163 -9.28 -17.74 -7.25
CA GLN A 163 -8.14 -18.65 -7.13
C GLN A 163 -7.17 -18.24 -6.01
N LEU A 164 -6.89 -16.93 -5.88
CA LEU A 164 -6.13 -16.40 -4.74
C LEU A 164 -6.82 -16.70 -3.41
N ARG A 165 -8.14 -16.49 -3.33
CA ARG A 165 -8.92 -16.77 -2.12
C ARG A 165 -9.02 -18.26 -1.79
N ASP A 166 -8.91 -19.14 -2.77
CA ASP A 166 -8.85 -20.61 -2.57
C ASP A 166 -7.48 -21.08 -2.06
N ARG A 167 -6.42 -20.31 -2.33
CA ARG A 167 -5.04 -20.65 -1.93
C ARG A 167 -4.58 -19.97 -0.64
N PHE A 168 -5.08 -18.76 -0.37
CA PHE A 168 -4.58 -17.92 0.71
C PHE A 168 -5.67 -17.45 1.67
N VAL A 169 -5.24 -17.17 2.90
CA VAL A 169 -6.00 -16.37 3.87
C VAL A 169 -5.38 -14.98 3.93
N PHE A 170 -6.09 -13.97 3.43
CA PHE A 170 -5.62 -12.59 3.46
C PHE A 170 -5.96 -11.93 4.80
N LYS A 171 -4.96 -11.31 5.43
CA LYS A 171 -5.10 -10.45 6.61
C LYS A 171 -4.70 -9.03 6.24
N LEU A 172 -5.69 -8.16 6.06
CA LEU A 172 -5.48 -6.79 5.62
C LEU A 172 -5.60 -5.82 6.78
N PHE A 173 -4.61 -4.94 6.91
CA PHE A 173 -4.56 -3.85 7.87
C PHE A 173 -4.62 -2.54 7.07
N PRO A 174 -5.82 -2.06 6.73
CA PRO A 174 -5.99 -0.96 5.78
C PRO A 174 -5.56 0.41 6.31
N LYS A 175 -5.18 0.46 7.58
CA LYS A 175 -4.55 1.60 8.22
C LYS A 175 -3.82 1.15 9.47
N LEU A 176 -2.49 1.22 9.45
CA LEU A 176 -1.67 1.00 10.64
C LEU A 176 -1.32 2.36 11.26
N PHE A 177 -1.92 2.67 12.41
CA PHE A 177 -1.70 3.87 13.24
C PHE A 177 -2.12 5.25 12.67
N GLN A 178 -3.03 5.92 13.38
CA GLN A 178 -3.13 7.38 13.43
C GLN A 178 -3.37 7.82 14.88
N GLY A 179 -2.48 8.66 15.38
CA GLY A 179 -2.66 9.40 16.63
C GLY A 179 -1.36 10.04 17.11
N THR A 180 -1.13 11.31 16.77
CA THR A 180 -0.79 12.41 17.72
C THR A 180 -0.66 13.75 16.97
N PRO A 181 -1.01 14.90 17.61
CA PRO A 181 -0.73 16.25 17.11
C PRO A 181 0.69 16.75 17.48
N GLY A 182 1.66 15.85 17.67
CA GLY A 182 3.02 16.17 18.08
C GLY A 182 4.01 15.11 17.59
N PHE A 183 4.49 15.28 16.36
CA PHE A 183 5.66 14.55 15.85
C PHE A 183 6.94 15.26 16.33
N SER A 184 7.80 14.58 17.10
CA SER A 184 9.12 15.09 17.49
C SER A 184 10.20 14.51 16.57
N HIS A 185 10.88 15.41 15.88
CA HIS A 185 11.90 15.13 14.86
C HIS A 185 13.28 14.72 15.44
N SER A 186 13.51 14.76 16.76
CA SER A 186 14.83 14.45 17.33
C SER A 186 15.17 12.95 17.34
N ASN A 187 14.20 12.06 17.14
CA ASN A 187 14.38 10.61 17.27
C ASN A 187 14.23 9.83 15.95
N CYS A 188 14.17 10.51 14.81
CA CYS A 188 14.03 9.84 13.52
C CYS A 188 15.13 10.25 12.55
N MET A 189 16.11 9.36 12.37
CA MET A 189 17.14 9.40 11.33
C MET A 189 17.48 7.95 10.90
N PHE A 190 17.54 7.70 9.58
CA PHE A 190 17.40 6.37 8.95
C PHE A 190 18.62 5.95 8.11
N THR A 191 19.82 5.98 8.69
CA THR A 191 21.01 5.36 8.09
C THR A 191 21.02 3.85 8.35
N MET A 192 21.42 2.99 7.40
CA MET A 192 21.60 1.53 7.66
C MET A 192 22.69 1.33 8.71
N ARG A 193 22.24 1.05 9.94
CA ARG A 193 22.98 0.72 11.16
C ARG A 193 22.10 -0.29 11.93
N LYS A 194 22.53 -0.84 13.08
CA LYS A 194 21.70 -1.70 13.99
C LYS A 194 20.27 -1.16 14.26
N THR A 195 19.99 0.10 13.93
CA THR A 195 18.72 0.81 13.98
C THR A 195 17.65 0.40 12.96
N LYS A 196 17.90 -0.50 11.99
CA LYS A 196 16.85 -1.03 11.09
C LYS A 196 16.22 -2.34 11.58
N GLU A 197 16.69 -2.88 12.70
CA GLU A 197 16.10 -4.07 13.36
C GLU A 197 14.59 -3.91 13.60
N GLY A 198 14.11 -2.69 13.89
CA GLY A 198 12.68 -2.40 14.13
C GLY A 198 11.82 -2.12 12.89
N CYS A 199 12.35 -2.16 11.67
CA CYS A 199 11.52 -2.00 10.47
C CYS A 199 10.63 -3.23 10.31
N ALA A 200 9.33 -3.04 10.02
CA ALA A 200 8.35 -4.13 9.98
C ALA A 200 8.81 -5.33 9.13
N ARG A 201 9.42 -5.11 7.96
CA ARG A 201 9.92 -6.22 7.13
C ARG A 201 11.02 -7.07 7.81
N ILE A 202 11.90 -6.42 8.57
CA ILE A 202 13.03 -7.07 9.24
C ILE A 202 12.51 -7.82 10.48
N VAL A 203 11.64 -7.19 11.27
CA VAL A 203 10.98 -7.83 12.42
C VAL A 203 10.18 -9.07 11.98
N MET A 204 9.38 -8.96 10.92
CA MET A 204 8.54 -10.07 10.46
C MET A 204 9.38 -11.24 9.94
N TRP A 205 10.50 -10.97 9.27
CA TRP A 205 11.41 -12.02 8.81
C TRP A 205 12.24 -12.61 9.95
N ASP A 206 12.80 -11.77 10.82
CA ASP A 206 13.76 -12.22 11.82
C ASP A 206 13.09 -12.77 13.08
N GLU A 207 12.05 -12.13 13.61
CA GLU A 207 11.38 -12.58 14.84
C GLU A 207 10.28 -13.59 14.55
N PHE A 208 9.45 -13.33 13.53
CA PHE A 208 8.28 -14.17 13.21
C PHE A 208 8.57 -15.24 12.16
N LYS A 209 9.78 -15.25 11.59
CA LYS A 209 10.21 -16.19 10.54
C LYS A 209 9.22 -16.26 9.37
N ILE A 210 8.64 -15.11 9.02
CA ILE A 210 7.75 -14.97 7.87
C ILE A 210 8.63 -14.75 6.65
N ASP A 211 8.70 -15.77 5.81
CA ASP A 211 9.34 -15.69 4.50
C ASP A 211 8.65 -14.63 3.62
N LEU A 212 9.37 -14.07 2.66
CA LEU A 212 8.82 -13.13 1.67
C LEU A 212 8.27 -11.82 2.27
N SER A 213 9.03 -11.20 3.18
CA SER A 213 8.68 -9.90 3.78
C SER A 213 9.20 -8.71 2.96
N TYR A 214 8.29 -7.95 2.35
CA TYR A 214 8.62 -6.85 1.44
C TYR A 214 8.00 -5.51 1.86
N THR A 215 8.60 -4.41 1.39
CA THR A 215 8.03 -3.06 1.43
C THR A 215 7.79 -2.60 0.02
N MET A 216 6.53 -2.28 -0.31
CA MET A 216 6.17 -1.69 -1.60
C MET A 216 6.08 -0.18 -1.46
N GLU A 217 6.96 0.53 -2.17
CA GLU A 217 7.01 1.99 -2.20
C GLU A 217 6.20 2.52 -3.40
N THR A 218 5.61 3.71 -3.26
CA THR A 218 4.92 4.36 -4.39
C THR A 218 5.18 5.87 -4.38
N THR A 219 5.47 6.41 -5.56
CA THR A 219 5.76 7.84 -5.76
C THR A 219 4.49 8.71 -5.68
N TYR A 220 4.67 10.01 -5.43
CA TYR A 220 3.64 11.04 -5.53
C TYR A 220 3.69 11.85 -6.84
N ASN A 221 4.84 11.79 -7.53
CA ASN A 221 5.24 12.78 -8.52
C ASN A 221 4.80 12.45 -9.95
N GLY A 222 4.33 11.22 -10.18
CA GLY A 222 4.01 10.67 -11.50
C GLY A 222 4.99 9.57 -11.91
N PHE A 223 4.76 8.99 -13.09
CA PHE A 223 5.62 7.94 -13.65
C PHE A 223 6.68 8.57 -14.57
N ASP A 224 7.92 8.13 -14.44
CA ASP A 224 9.07 8.53 -15.27
C ASP A 224 9.48 7.42 -16.27
N GLN A 225 8.85 6.25 -16.19
CA GLN A 225 9.14 5.07 -16.99
C GLN A 225 7.86 4.33 -17.44
N GLY A 226 8.02 3.39 -18.38
CA GLY A 226 6.96 2.51 -18.87
C GLY A 226 5.85 3.22 -19.66
N ILE A 227 4.74 2.50 -19.88
CA ILE A 227 3.58 2.98 -20.64
C ILE A 227 2.88 4.19 -20.01
N TYR A 228 3.13 4.43 -18.71
CA TYR A 228 2.56 5.55 -17.97
C TYR A 228 3.50 6.75 -17.88
N LYS A 229 4.70 6.71 -18.51
CA LYS A 229 5.68 7.79 -18.47
C LYS A 229 5.08 9.15 -18.82
N GLY A 230 5.32 10.13 -17.97
CA GLY A 230 4.80 11.50 -18.12
C GLY A 230 3.38 11.68 -17.59
N LEU A 231 2.66 10.59 -17.26
CA LEU A 231 1.35 10.68 -16.62
C LEU A 231 1.48 10.93 -15.13
N GLN A 232 0.59 11.79 -14.63
CA GLN A 232 0.45 12.05 -13.21
C GLN A 232 -0.39 10.95 -12.55
N ILE A 233 0.01 10.52 -11.35
CA ILE A 233 -0.73 9.51 -10.59
C ILE A 233 -2.16 9.99 -10.30
N GLN A 234 -3.15 9.11 -10.44
CA GLN A 234 -4.52 9.32 -9.99
C GLN A 234 -4.90 8.25 -8.96
N THR A 235 -6.00 8.47 -8.24
CA THR A 235 -6.54 7.48 -7.29
C THR A 235 -6.96 6.18 -7.98
N SER A 236 -7.42 6.25 -9.23
CA SER A 236 -7.70 5.10 -10.09
C SER A 236 -6.43 4.30 -10.38
N THR A 237 -5.33 4.97 -10.71
CA THR A 237 -4.04 4.31 -10.95
C THR A 237 -3.51 3.61 -9.71
N LEU A 238 -3.66 4.23 -8.52
CA LEU A 238 -3.25 3.60 -7.26
C LEU A 238 -4.07 2.34 -6.95
N GLN A 239 -5.39 2.38 -7.20
CA GLN A 239 -6.23 1.19 -7.07
C GLN A 239 -5.84 0.11 -8.08
N LEU A 240 -5.50 0.50 -9.32
CA LEU A 240 -5.02 -0.43 -10.35
C LEU A 240 -3.71 -1.11 -9.94
N ILE A 241 -2.75 -0.37 -9.37
CA ILE A 241 -1.52 -0.95 -8.80
C ILE A 241 -1.85 -2.03 -7.77
N GLY A 242 -2.85 -1.80 -6.92
CA GLY A 242 -3.32 -2.80 -5.96
C GLY A 242 -3.90 -4.07 -6.61
N ARG A 243 -4.69 -3.91 -7.68
CA ARG A 243 -5.18 -5.03 -8.48
C ARG A 243 -4.05 -5.81 -9.15
N ASP A 244 -3.11 -5.09 -9.77
CA ASP A 244 -1.99 -5.68 -10.50
C ASP A 244 -1.08 -6.46 -9.54
N PHE A 245 -0.88 -5.96 -8.31
CA PHE A 245 -0.20 -6.69 -7.24
C PHE A 245 -0.81 -8.08 -7.00
N CYS A 246 -2.14 -8.17 -6.86
CA CYS A 246 -2.80 -9.46 -6.66
C CYS A 246 -2.64 -10.38 -7.88
N THR A 247 -2.70 -9.82 -9.09
CA THR A 247 -2.49 -10.61 -10.33
C THR A 247 -1.08 -11.17 -10.41
N VAL A 248 -0.07 -10.39 -10.05
CA VAL A 248 1.33 -10.83 -9.98
C VAL A 248 1.52 -11.87 -8.88
N LEU A 249 0.91 -11.67 -7.71
CA LEU A 249 0.94 -12.64 -6.61
C LEU A 249 0.39 -14.01 -7.04
N TRP A 250 -0.70 -14.03 -7.81
CA TRP A 250 -1.24 -15.28 -8.36
C TRP A 250 -0.23 -15.98 -9.26
N LYS A 251 0.36 -15.26 -10.23
CA LYS A 251 1.37 -15.82 -11.14
C LYS A 251 2.59 -16.39 -10.41
N LEU A 252 3.09 -15.68 -9.40
CA LEU A 252 4.19 -16.16 -8.55
C LEU A 252 3.79 -17.41 -7.76
N SER A 253 2.52 -17.53 -7.36
CA SER A 253 2.03 -18.69 -6.63
C SER A 253 1.85 -19.94 -7.50
N GLU A 254 1.64 -19.77 -8.82
CA GLU A 254 1.54 -20.86 -9.80
C GLU A 254 2.91 -21.45 -10.18
N GLN A 255 3.97 -20.65 -10.12
CA GLN A 255 5.32 -21.08 -10.53
C GLN A 255 6.05 -22.01 -9.54
N GLU A 256 5.32 -22.56 -8.56
CA GLU A 256 5.83 -23.32 -7.41
C GLU A 256 6.90 -22.56 -6.62
N MET A 257 6.55 -22.13 -5.40
CA MET A 257 7.50 -22.18 -4.29
C MET A 257 7.91 -23.64 -4.10
N LYS A 258 8.82 -24.14 -4.94
CA LYS A 258 9.71 -25.22 -4.50
C LYS A 258 10.35 -24.70 -3.22
N PRO A 259 10.37 -25.48 -2.12
CA PRO A 259 11.12 -25.07 -0.94
C PRO A 259 12.50 -24.65 -1.44
N PHE A 260 12.92 -23.44 -1.08
CA PHE A 260 14.27 -22.99 -1.38
C PHE A 260 15.20 -23.97 -0.67
N ASP A 261 15.66 -25.00 -1.39
CA ASP A 261 16.82 -25.74 -0.96
C ASP A 261 17.94 -24.71 -0.89
N VAL A 262 18.32 -24.37 0.35
CA VAL A 262 19.45 -23.48 0.62
C VAL A 262 20.70 -24.24 0.19
N THR A 263 20.97 -24.22 -1.11
CA THR A 263 22.25 -24.55 -1.69
C THR A 263 22.79 -23.26 -2.30
N PRO A 264 23.99 -22.82 -1.89
CA PRO A 264 24.58 -21.61 -2.44
C PRO A 264 25.00 -21.93 -3.87
N ILE A 265 24.31 -21.33 -4.83
CA ILE A 265 24.68 -21.41 -6.25
C ILE A 265 24.92 -19.98 -6.72
N ASP A 266 26.20 -19.70 -6.89
CA ASP A 266 26.74 -18.66 -7.74
C ASP A 266 26.18 -18.84 -9.17
N ASP A 267 25.83 -17.72 -9.82
CA ASP A 267 25.27 -17.57 -11.18
C ASP A 267 23.74 -17.66 -11.34
N LEU A 268 23.08 -16.48 -11.34
CA LEU A 268 21.91 -16.20 -12.20
C LEU A 268 21.62 -14.70 -12.32
N PHE A 269 22.28 -14.08 -13.30
CA PHE A 269 21.84 -12.87 -13.99
C PHE A 269 20.45 -13.09 -14.61
N PHE A 270 19.34 -12.72 -13.96
CA PHE A 270 18.08 -12.38 -14.66
C PHE A 270 17.02 -11.62 -13.83
N LEU A 271 17.38 -11.06 -12.66
CA LEU A 271 16.44 -10.29 -11.82
C LEU A 271 16.92 -8.86 -11.49
N SER A 272 17.89 -8.32 -12.22
CA SER A 272 18.62 -7.10 -11.82
C SER A 272 17.93 -5.75 -12.08
N GLU A 273 16.65 -5.64 -12.43
CA GLU A 273 16.02 -4.31 -12.68
C GLU A 273 14.66 -4.04 -12.02
N CYS A 274 14.15 -4.93 -11.17
CA CYS A 274 13.00 -4.61 -10.32
C CYS A 274 13.31 -5.09 -8.91
N PHE A 275 13.21 -4.18 -7.94
CA PHE A 275 13.68 -4.27 -6.55
C PHE A 275 15.15 -3.89 -6.37
N ILE A 276 15.36 -2.62 -6.02
CA ILE A 276 16.63 -2.10 -5.48
C ILE A 276 17.00 -2.95 -4.25
N GLN A 277 17.94 -3.87 -4.42
CA GLN A 277 18.73 -4.47 -3.35
C GLN A 277 19.94 -3.57 -3.09
N ASP A 278 20.16 -3.24 -1.83
CA ASP A 278 21.42 -2.69 -1.33
C ASP A 278 22.11 -3.84 -0.57
N THR A 279 22.92 -4.62 -1.28
CA THR A 279 23.75 -5.70 -0.73
C THR A 279 25.15 -5.15 -0.45
N SER A 280 25.53 -5.02 0.83
CA SER A 280 26.93 -4.87 1.23
C SER A 280 27.34 -6.04 2.11
N THR A 281 28.25 -6.87 1.61
CA THR A 281 28.94 -7.98 2.29
C THR A 281 29.79 -7.49 3.49
N PRO A 282 30.05 -8.35 4.50
CA PRO A 282 30.73 -7.98 5.74
C PRO A 282 32.27 -7.97 5.59
N PRO A 283 33.02 -7.10 6.30
CA PRO A 283 34.46 -7.23 6.37
C PRO A 283 34.85 -8.40 7.29
N THR A 284 35.73 -9.24 6.76
CA THR A 284 36.44 -10.31 7.44
C THR A 284 37.23 -9.77 8.64
N LYS A 285 37.23 -10.55 9.72
CA LYS A 285 38.17 -10.36 10.84
C LYS A 285 39.54 -10.88 10.41
N SER A 286 40.55 -10.01 10.38
CA SER A 286 41.94 -10.40 10.52
C SER A 286 42.60 -9.50 11.57
N LYS A 287 43.15 -10.18 12.58
CA LYS A 287 43.97 -9.77 13.74
C LYS A 287 44.25 -8.28 13.94
#